data_AF-A0A3N5LF61-F1
#
_entry.id   AF-A0A3N5LF61-F1
#
_cell.length_a   1.000
_cell.length_b   1.000
_cell.length_c   1.000
_cell.angle_alpha   90.00
_cell.angle_beta   90.00
_cell.angle_gamma   90.00
#
_symmetry.space_group_name_H-M   'P 1'
#
loop_
_entity.id
_entity.type
_entity.pdbx_description
1 polymer ?
#
loop_
_entity_poly.entity_id
_entity_poly.type
_entity_poly.pdbx_seq_one_letter_code
_entity_poly.pdbx_strand_id
1 'polypeptide(L)'
;VFRQVAMNRFEDSIHRARRSEGELPADRFGALWIDSQQAMFQESVRLNDYYGTWWSYIPHFIHTPGYVYAYAFGELLVLSLYQVYTEQGDAFVQKYVRLLEAGGSDWPERLLADTGVDVKDPGFWSGGLRAVEKLIEQAEELSR
;
A
#
# COMPACT_ATOMS: atom_id res chain seq x y z
N VAL A 1 -1.14 4.62 1.66
CA VAL A 1 -0.18 3.61 1.14
C VAL A 1 0.67 2.96 2.24
N PHE A 2 1.53 3.69 2.95
CA PHE A 2 2.58 3.14 3.83
C PHE A 2 2.09 2.21 4.96
N ARG A 3 1.06 2.64 5.71
CA ARG A 3 0.49 1.85 6.82
C ARG A 3 0.01 0.48 6.39
N GLN A 4 -0.62 0.40 5.23
CA GLN A 4 -1.16 -0.85 4.70
C GLN A 4 -0.03 -1.78 4.21
N VAL A 5 1.07 -1.23 3.67
CA VAL A 5 2.28 -2.02 3.35
C VAL A 5 2.91 -2.58 4.63
N ALA A 6 3.00 -1.80 5.70
CA ALA A 6 3.53 -2.28 6.98
C ALA A 6 2.66 -3.40 7.56
N MET A 7 1.33 -3.26 7.52
CA MET A 7 0.38 -4.31 7.92
C MET A 7 0.49 -5.57 7.06
N ASN A 8 0.65 -5.45 5.74
CA ASN A 8 0.84 -6.60 4.85
C ASN A 8 2.16 -7.33 5.15
N ARG A 9 3.24 -6.60 5.45
CA ARG A 9 4.53 -7.19 5.86
C ARG A 9 4.42 -7.93 7.20
N PHE A 10 3.64 -7.39 8.13
CA PHE A 10 3.32 -8.06 9.38
C PHE A 10 2.54 -9.36 9.16
N GLU A 11 1.52 -9.34 8.32
CA GLU A 11 0.74 -10.53 8.00
C GLU A 11 1.61 -11.63 7.36
N ASP A 12 2.47 -11.26 6.39
CA ASP A 12 3.43 -12.19 5.80
C ASP A 12 4.41 -12.75 6.85
N SER A 13 4.92 -11.91 7.76
CA SER A 13 5.86 -12.32 8.80
C SER A 13 5.23 -13.29 9.80
N ILE A 14 3.99 -13.07 10.22
CA ILE A 14 3.23 -14.03 11.04
C ILE A 14 3.08 -15.35 10.32
N HIS A 15 2.63 -15.33 9.06
CA HIS A 15 2.41 -16.57 8.31
C HIS A 15 3.71 -17.35 8.10
N ARG A 16 4.84 -16.66 7.87
CA ARG A 16 6.16 -17.30 7.81
C ARG A 16 6.57 -17.87 9.16
N ALA A 17 6.50 -17.09 10.23
CA ALA A 17 6.84 -17.53 11.58
C ALA A 17 6.00 -18.74 12.00
N ARG A 18 4.69 -18.73 11.73
CA ARG A 18 3.78 -19.85 12.05
C ARG A 18 4.17 -21.14 11.33
N ARG A 19 4.69 -21.04 10.10
CA ARG A 19 5.17 -22.19 9.31
C ARG A 19 6.50 -22.75 9.82
N SER A 20 7.40 -21.90 10.30
CA SER A 20 8.74 -22.30 10.75
C SER A 20 8.85 -22.62 12.24
N GLU A 21 8.11 -21.89 13.09
CA GLU A 21 8.22 -21.92 14.55
C GLU A 21 7.10 -22.75 15.21
N GLY A 22 6.00 -23.01 14.50
CA GLY A 22 4.81 -23.64 15.08
C GLY A 22 3.86 -22.61 15.70
N GLU A 23 3.11 -22.99 16.73
CA GLU A 23 2.17 -22.09 17.41
C GLU A 23 2.88 -20.85 17.95
N LEU A 24 2.31 -19.66 17.70
CA LEU A 24 2.92 -18.40 18.08
C LEU A 24 2.19 -17.80 19.31
N PRO A 25 2.90 -17.46 20.39
CA PRO A 25 2.30 -16.74 21.52
C PRO A 25 2.03 -15.28 21.18
N ALA A 26 1.12 -14.62 21.90
CA ALA A 26 0.74 -13.21 21.67
C ALA A 26 1.96 -12.25 21.67
N ASP A 27 2.95 -12.49 22.52
CA ASP A 27 4.18 -11.67 22.55
C ASP A 27 4.98 -11.78 21.25
N ARG A 28 4.95 -12.94 20.58
CA ARG A 28 5.61 -13.13 19.28
C ARG A 28 4.90 -12.33 18.18
N PHE A 29 3.56 -12.30 18.19
CA PHE A 29 2.80 -11.41 17.33
C PHE A 29 3.14 -9.94 17.61
N GLY A 30 3.24 -9.55 18.89
CA GLY A 30 3.56 -8.18 19.26
C GLY A 30 4.95 -7.74 18.80
N ALA A 31 5.95 -8.61 18.91
CA ALA A 31 7.30 -8.35 18.40
C ALA A 31 7.30 -8.16 16.87
N LEU A 32 6.67 -9.08 16.12
CA LEU A 32 6.57 -8.98 14.66
C LEU A 32 5.80 -7.73 14.21
N TRP A 33 4.79 -7.33 14.98
CA TRP A 33 4.06 -6.09 14.74
C TRP A 33 4.99 -4.89 14.89
N ILE A 34 5.68 -4.75 16.03
CA ILE A 34 6.63 -3.68 16.27
C ILE A 34 7.68 -3.60 15.17
N ASP A 35 8.28 -4.73 14.78
CA ASP A 35 9.29 -4.78 13.71
C ASP A 35 8.76 -4.17 12.41
N SER A 36 7.56 -4.58 11.98
CA SER A 36 6.95 -4.10 10.75
C SER A 36 6.61 -2.61 10.78
N GLN A 37 6.13 -2.10 11.93
CA GLN A 37 5.71 -0.71 12.07
C GLN A 37 6.91 0.21 12.27
N GLN A 38 7.93 -0.23 13.02
CA GLN A 38 9.18 0.49 13.21
C GLN A 38 9.92 0.68 11.89
N ALA A 39 9.88 -0.32 11.00
CA ALA A 39 10.44 -0.19 9.65
C ALA A 39 9.73 0.88 8.79
N MET A 40 8.45 1.15 9.04
CA MET A 40 7.71 2.22 8.36
C MET A 40 8.05 3.61 8.89
N PHE A 41 8.13 3.76 10.22
CA PHE A 41 8.38 5.06 10.85
C PHE A 41 9.87 5.42 10.94
N GLN A 42 10.76 4.43 10.93
CA GLN A 42 12.20 4.63 11.17
C GLN A 42 12.42 5.52 12.41
N GLU A 43 13.23 6.58 12.33
CA GLU A 43 13.53 7.45 13.47
C GLU A 43 12.48 8.55 13.70
N SER A 44 11.44 8.64 12.86
CA SER A 44 10.47 9.74 12.94
C SER A 44 9.50 9.61 14.14
N VAL A 45 9.32 8.39 14.67
CA VAL A 45 8.44 8.10 15.80
C VAL A 45 9.06 7.03 16.69
N ARG A 46 9.05 7.26 18.01
CA ARG A 46 9.36 6.24 19.01
C ARG A 46 8.10 5.46 19.37
N LEU A 47 8.04 4.19 19.00
CA LEU A 47 6.96 3.29 19.38
C LEU A 47 7.15 2.84 20.85
N ASN A 48 6.04 2.78 21.60
CA ASN A 48 6.06 2.29 22.98
C ASN A 48 5.61 0.83 23.06
N ASP A 49 5.81 0.21 24.22
CA ASP A 49 5.52 -1.21 24.42
C ASP A 49 4.04 -1.55 24.22
N TYR A 50 3.13 -0.62 24.57
CA TYR A 50 1.68 -0.80 24.38
C TYR A 50 1.30 -0.98 22.90
N TYR A 51 2.08 -0.37 21.99
CA TYR A 51 1.84 -0.46 20.57
C TYR A 51 1.98 -1.89 20.04
N GLY A 52 2.70 -2.77 20.74
CA GLY A 52 2.82 -4.19 20.39
C GLY A 52 1.50 -4.97 20.37
N THR A 53 0.45 -4.46 21.01
CA THR A 53 -0.86 -5.14 21.03
C THR A 53 -1.81 -4.68 19.92
N TRP A 54 -1.44 -3.64 19.16
CA TRP A 54 -2.34 -2.97 18.22
C TRP A 54 -2.71 -3.82 17.00
N TRP A 55 -1.94 -4.86 16.69
CA TRP A 55 -2.34 -5.82 15.66
C TRP A 55 -3.69 -6.49 15.95
N SER A 56 -4.05 -6.65 17.23
CA SER A 56 -5.19 -7.44 17.67
C SER A 56 -6.55 -6.83 17.33
N TYR A 57 -6.64 -5.50 17.17
CA TYR A 57 -7.91 -4.85 16.82
C TYR A 57 -8.15 -4.77 15.31
N ILE A 58 -7.18 -5.18 14.48
CA ILE A 58 -7.27 -5.04 13.03
C ILE A 58 -8.06 -6.24 12.48
N PRO A 59 -9.33 -6.05 12.05
CA PRO A 59 -10.20 -7.16 11.67
C PRO A 59 -9.71 -7.90 10.42
N HIS A 60 -8.96 -7.22 9.55
CA HIS A 60 -8.53 -7.75 8.27
C HIS A 60 -7.63 -8.99 8.41
N PHE A 61 -6.80 -9.08 9.46
CA PHE A 61 -5.95 -10.26 9.68
C PHE A 61 -6.75 -11.52 10.05
N ILE A 62 -8.00 -11.36 10.49
CA ILE A 62 -8.85 -12.45 10.97
C ILE A 62 -9.92 -12.78 9.93
N HIS A 63 -10.62 -11.77 9.44
CA HIS A 63 -11.81 -11.94 8.61
C HIS A 63 -11.50 -11.94 7.11
N THR A 64 -10.40 -11.30 6.70
CA THR A 64 -10.02 -11.19 5.29
C THR A 64 -8.49 -11.29 5.09
N PRO A 65 -7.87 -12.42 5.46
CA PRO A 65 -6.42 -12.56 5.36
C PRO A 65 -5.90 -12.34 3.94
N GLY A 66 -4.79 -11.63 3.81
CA GLY A 66 -4.15 -11.30 2.53
C GLY A 66 -4.82 -10.17 1.75
N TYR A 67 -5.78 -9.45 2.34
CA TYR A 67 -6.50 -8.37 1.65
C TYR A 67 -5.82 -7.00 1.77
N VAL A 68 -5.09 -6.74 2.86
CA VAL A 68 -4.68 -5.37 3.22
C VAL A 68 -3.79 -4.70 2.16
N TYR A 69 -3.00 -5.47 1.42
CA TYR A 69 -2.17 -4.94 0.32
C TYR A 69 -3.01 -4.25 -0.76
N ALA A 70 -4.27 -4.66 -0.97
CA ALA A 70 -5.14 -4.12 -2.00
C ALA A 70 -5.42 -2.62 -1.79
N TYR A 71 -5.44 -2.16 -0.54
CA TYR A 71 -5.54 -0.73 -0.23
C TYR A 71 -4.29 0.05 -0.68
N ALA A 72 -3.10 -0.47 -0.38
CA ALA A 72 -1.85 0.17 -0.80
C ALA A 72 -1.73 0.18 -2.33
N PHE A 73 -2.04 -0.95 -2.97
CA PHE A 73 -2.05 -1.09 -4.42
C PHE A 73 -3.04 -0.12 -5.06
N GLY A 74 -4.30 -0.11 -4.63
CA GLY A 74 -5.34 0.72 -5.22
C GLY A 74 -5.07 2.22 -5.08
N GLU A 75 -4.64 2.67 -3.89
CA GLU A 75 -4.32 4.09 -3.66
C GLU A 75 -3.12 4.53 -4.50
N LEU A 76 -2.03 3.75 -4.51
CA LEU A 76 -0.85 4.09 -5.30
C LEU A 76 -1.13 4.01 -6.81
N LEU A 77 -2.00 3.09 -7.23
CA LEU A 77 -2.42 2.95 -8.61
C LEU A 77 -3.14 4.21 -9.07
N VAL A 78 -4.13 4.69 -8.31
CA VAL A 78 -4.88 5.90 -8.67
C VAL A 78 -3.98 7.13 -8.71
N LEU A 79 -3.06 7.29 -7.76
CA LEU A 79 -2.07 8.38 -7.79
C LEU A 79 -1.18 8.32 -9.04
N SER A 80 -0.77 7.11 -9.44
CA SER A 80 0.08 6.90 -10.62
C SER A 80 -0.69 7.15 -11.92
N LEU A 81 -1.94 6.67 -12.02
CA LEU A 81 -2.83 6.96 -13.16
C LEU A 81 -3.13 8.47 -13.27
N TYR A 82 -3.28 9.17 -12.13
CA TYR A 82 -3.44 10.61 -12.13
C TYR A 82 -2.20 11.33 -12.68
N GLN A 83 -0.99 10.87 -12.31
CA GLN A 83 0.25 11.41 -12.89
C GLN A 83 0.28 11.21 -14.41
N VAL A 84 -0.11 10.02 -14.90
CA VAL A 84 -0.24 9.75 -16.35
C VAL A 84 -1.24 10.70 -17.01
N TYR A 85 -2.37 10.96 -16.36
CA TYR A 85 -3.35 11.95 -16.84
C TYR A 85 -2.75 13.36 -16.91
N THR A 86 -1.98 13.80 -15.92
CA THR A 86 -1.36 15.14 -15.96
C THR A 86 -0.35 15.31 -17.11
N GLU A 87 0.22 14.20 -17.61
CA GLU A 87 1.17 14.19 -18.72
C GLU A 87 0.49 14.05 -20.09
N GLN A 88 -0.54 13.21 -20.19
CA GLN A 88 -1.23 12.90 -21.46
C GLN A 88 -2.50 13.73 -21.71
N GLY A 89 -3.03 14.39 -20.68
CA GLY A 89 -4.27 15.16 -20.73
C GLY A 89 -5.49 14.35 -21.17
N ASP A 90 -6.36 14.98 -21.96
CA ASP A 90 -7.65 14.42 -22.40
C ASP A 90 -7.54 13.08 -23.15
N ALA A 91 -6.39 12.81 -23.78
CA ALA A 91 -6.14 11.54 -24.47
C ALA A 91 -6.19 10.32 -23.53
N PHE A 92 -5.93 10.51 -22.24
CA PHE A 92 -5.99 9.46 -21.24
C PHE A 92 -7.41 9.21 -20.70
N VAL A 93 -8.28 10.23 -20.72
CA VAL A 93 -9.63 10.15 -20.13
C VAL A 93 -10.44 9.00 -20.74
N GLN A 94 -10.43 8.87 -22.06
CA GLN A 94 -11.14 7.78 -22.75
C GLN A 94 -10.59 6.39 -22.40
N LYS A 95 -9.30 6.28 -22.13
CA LYS A 95 -8.68 5.02 -21.69
C LYS A 95 -9.12 4.68 -20.27
N TYR A 96 -9.14 5.66 -19.38
CA TYR A 96 -9.60 5.50 -18.00
C TYR A 96 -11.09 5.13 -17.91
N VAL A 97 -11.95 5.76 -18.71
CA VAL A 97 -13.38 5.40 -18.77
C VAL A 97 -13.57 3.95 -19.20
N ARG A 98 -12.86 3.48 -20.24
CA ARG A 98 -12.92 2.07 -20.67
C ARG A 98 -12.47 1.10 -19.58
N LEU A 99 -11.44 1.45 -18.80
CA LEU A 99 -11.02 0.67 -17.64
C LEU A 99 -12.16 0.53 -16.62
N LEU A 100 -12.88 1.61 -16.32
CA LEU A 100 -14.03 1.58 -15.41
C LEU A 100 -15.17 0.73 -15.95
N GLU A 101 -15.47 0.84 -17.25
CA GLU A 101 -16.51 0.06 -17.92
C GLU A 101 -16.22 -1.46 -17.92
N ALA A 102 -14.94 -1.84 -17.93
CA ALA A 102 -14.52 -3.25 -17.90
C ALA A 102 -14.84 -3.93 -16.54
N GLY A 103 -14.93 -3.17 -15.45
CA GLY A 103 -15.19 -3.72 -14.13
C GLY A 103 -14.19 -4.82 -13.75
N GLY A 104 -14.68 -5.96 -13.27
CA GLY A 104 -13.87 -7.13 -12.91
C GLY A 104 -13.73 -8.17 -14.03
N SER A 105 -13.80 -7.78 -15.30
CA SER A 105 -13.87 -8.74 -16.42
C SER A 105 -12.58 -9.51 -16.69
N ASP A 106 -11.43 -9.03 -16.20
CA ASP A 106 -10.12 -9.68 -16.35
C ASP A 106 -9.20 -9.35 -15.16
N TRP A 107 -7.98 -9.89 -15.18
CA TRP A 107 -6.94 -9.63 -14.20
C TRP A 107 -6.51 -8.14 -14.21
N PRO A 108 -6.23 -7.54 -13.03
CA PRO A 108 -5.84 -6.12 -12.95
C PRO A 108 -4.69 -5.73 -13.88
N GLU A 109 -3.67 -6.58 -14.02
CA GLU A 109 -2.55 -6.35 -14.95
C GLU A 109 -3.01 -6.18 -16.39
N ARG A 110 -3.96 -7.00 -16.85
CA ARG A 110 -4.48 -6.96 -18.22
C ARG A 110 -5.40 -5.78 -18.45
N LEU A 111 -6.29 -5.50 -17.50
CA LEU A 111 -7.18 -4.34 -17.56
C LEU A 111 -6.38 -3.03 -17.63
N LEU A 112 -5.28 -2.94 -16.89
CA LEU A 112 -4.43 -1.74 -16.86
C LEU A 112 -3.58 -1.58 -18.12
N ALA A 113 -3.14 -2.68 -18.74
CA ALA A 113 -2.37 -2.64 -19.99
C ALA A 113 -3.08 -1.84 -21.11
N ASP A 114 -4.41 -1.92 -21.18
CA ASP A 114 -5.24 -1.19 -22.17
C ASP A 114 -5.20 0.34 -21.98
N THR A 115 -4.79 0.81 -20.81
CA THR A 115 -4.56 2.24 -20.56
C THR A 115 -3.17 2.72 -20.99
N GLY A 116 -2.30 1.80 -21.41
CA GLY A 116 -0.92 2.06 -21.79
C GLY A 116 0.04 2.17 -20.60
N VAL A 117 -0.34 1.62 -19.44
CA VAL A 117 0.52 1.54 -18.26
C VAL A 117 1.00 0.11 -18.04
N ASP A 118 2.23 -0.03 -17.55
CA ASP A 118 2.79 -1.32 -17.12
C ASP A 118 2.90 -1.33 -15.59
N VAL A 119 2.10 -2.17 -14.94
CA VAL A 119 2.14 -2.34 -13.47
C VAL A 119 3.38 -3.06 -12.97
N LYS A 120 4.19 -3.65 -13.86
CA LYS A 120 5.48 -4.25 -13.51
C LYS A 120 6.62 -3.24 -13.56
N ASP A 121 6.40 -2.06 -14.13
CA ASP A 121 7.41 -0.99 -14.18
C ASP A 121 7.45 -0.20 -12.85
N PRO A 122 8.56 -0.21 -12.11
CA PRO A 122 8.74 0.63 -10.92
C PRO A 122 8.64 2.13 -11.23
N GLY A 123 8.94 2.56 -12.46
CA GLY A 123 8.83 3.93 -12.91
C GLY A 123 7.40 4.46 -12.86
N PHE A 124 6.42 3.62 -13.23
CA PHE A 124 5.00 3.93 -13.12
C PHE A 124 4.60 4.26 -11.67
N TRP A 125 4.94 3.38 -10.72
CA TRP A 125 4.63 3.56 -9.30
C TRP A 125 5.36 4.75 -8.66
N SER A 126 6.58 5.04 -9.13
CA SER A 126 7.34 6.22 -8.72
C SER A 126 6.62 7.52 -9.09
N GLY A 127 5.80 7.53 -10.15
CA GLY A 127 4.90 8.63 -10.49
C GLY A 127 3.91 8.95 -9.35
N GLY A 128 3.24 7.94 -8.81
CA GLY A 128 2.30 8.13 -7.70
C GLY A 128 2.97 8.60 -6.41
N LEU A 129 4.18 8.12 -6.10
CA LEU A 129 4.94 8.59 -4.93
C LEU A 129 5.36 10.06 -5.06
N ARG A 130 5.78 10.51 -6.25
CA ARG A 130 6.09 11.92 -6.51
C ARG A 130 4.89 12.84 -6.32
N ALA A 131 3.67 12.36 -6.57
CA ALA A 131 2.47 13.15 -6.28
C ALA A 131 2.30 13.40 -4.77
N VAL A 132 2.62 12.40 -3.93
CA VAL A 132 2.62 12.55 -2.47
C VAL A 132 3.74 13.50 -2.02
N GLU A 133 4.94 13.37 -2.58
CA GLU A 133 6.09 14.23 -2.28
C GLU A 133 5.76 15.71 -2.52
N LYS A 134 5.18 16.05 -3.68
CA LYS A 134 4.75 17.42 -3.98
C LYS A 134 3.75 17.99 -2.97
N LEU A 135 2.83 17.17 -2.47
CA LEU A 135 1.87 17.61 -1.45
C LEU A 135 2.55 17.88 -0.11
N ILE A 136 3.58 17.11 0.23
CA ILE A 136 4.39 17.34 1.43
C ILE A 136 5.19 18.65 1.28
N GLU A 137 5.87 18.85 0.15
CA GLU A 137 6.61 20.09 -0.14
C GLU A 137 5.72 21.33 -0.02
N GLN A 138 4.51 21.28 -0.59
CA GLN A 138 3.53 22.37 -0.48
C GLN A 138 3.10 22.63 0.97
N ALA A 139 2.89 21.58 1.75
CA ALA A 139 2.54 21.73 3.17
C ALA A 139 3.69 22.37 3.97
N GLU A 140 4.94 22.00 3.67
CA GLU A 140 6.12 22.59 4.31
C GLU A 140 6.27 24.08 3.97
N GLU A 141 6.09 24.46 2.71
CA GLU A 141 6.12 25.86 2.27
C GLU A 141 5.10 26.73 2.99
N LEU A 142 3.87 26.22 3.18
CA LEU A 142 2.80 26.92 3.88
C LEU A 142 2.99 26.98 5.40
N SER A 143 3.85 26.13 5.96
CA SER A 143 4.14 26.08 7.40
C SER A 143 5.28 27.01 7.84
N ARG A 144 6.01 27.59 6.89
CA ARG A 144 7.08 28.57 7.12
C ARG A 144 6.50 29.97 7.28
#